data_AF-A0A132NF75-F1
#
_entry.id   AF-A0A132NF75-F1
#
_cell.length_a   1.000
_cell.length_b   1.000
_cell.length_c   1.000
_cell.angle_alpha   90.00
_cell.angle_beta   90.00
_cell.angle_gamma   90.00
#
_symmetry.space_group_name_H-M   'P 1'
#
loop_
_entity.id
_entity.type
_entity.pdbx_description
1 polymer ?
#
loop_
_entity_poly.entity_id
_entity_poly.type
_entity_poly.pdbx_seq_one_letter_code
_entity_poly.pdbx_strand_id
1 'polypeptide(L)'
;MTAAQWLLLVAWAGLTLYVLFAGADFGGGFWDLLAGGDVKGMPQRRLIEHSIGPVWEANHVWLIFVIVMFWTGFPAVFASVASTMYIPLTLVAFGIIARGAAFAFRKASTELWQQRLFGAAFALSSVLTPFFLGTVAGGVASGRVPLGIARGDLVASWLNPTSV
;
A
#
# COMPACT_ATOMS: atom_id res chain seq x y z
N MET A 1 -23.42 22.03 -1.45
CA MET A 1 -22.68 20.82 -1.03
C MET A 1 -22.58 20.80 0.47
N THR A 2 -22.83 19.66 1.14
CA THR A 2 -22.73 19.54 2.60
C THR A 2 -21.27 19.36 3.05
N ALA A 3 -20.99 19.54 4.34
CA ALA A 3 -19.67 19.26 4.92
C ALA A 3 -19.21 17.82 4.64
N ALA A 4 -20.13 16.84 4.74
CA ALA A 4 -19.82 15.45 4.41
C ALA A 4 -19.39 15.26 2.95
N GLN A 5 -20.03 15.95 2.00
CA GLN A 5 -19.65 15.89 0.58
C GLN A 5 -18.25 16.48 0.34
N TRP A 6 -17.92 17.59 0.99
CA TRP A 6 -16.57 18.16 0.92
C TRP A 6 -15.52 17.21 1.49
N LEU A 7 -15.82 16.59 2.63
CA LEU A 7 -14.92 15.62 3.25
C LEU A 7 -14.68 14.42 2.33
N LEU A 8 -15.73 13.88 1.70
CA LEU A 8 -15.60 12.77 0.75
C LEU A 8 -14.79 13.15 -0.49
N LEU A 9 -14.97 14.37 -1.02
CA LEU A 9 -14.20 14.83 -2.18
C LEU A 9 -12.71 15.00 -1.87
N VAL A 10 -12.39 15.55 -0.71
CA VAL A 10 -10.99 15.72 -0.28
C VAL A 10 -10.36 14.36 0.03
N ALA A 11 -11.10 13.43 0.66
CA ALA A 11 -10.63 12.05 0.85
C ALA A 11 -10.40 11.34 -0.49
N TRP A 12 -11.30 11.52 -1.46
CA TRP A 12 -11.16 10.98 -2.81
C TRP A 12 -9.95 11.56 -3.55
N ALA A 13 -9.73 12.86 -3.46
CA ALA A 13 -8.55 13.51 -4.02
C ALA A 13 -7.27 12.98 -3.37
N GLY A 14 -7.22 12.88 -2.04
CA GLY A 14 -6.08 12.31 -1.31
C GLY A 14 -5.79 10.86 -1.71
N LEU A 15 -6.83 10.03 -1.85
CA LEU A 15 -6.70 8.64 -2.30
C LEU A 15 -6.20 8.57 -3.75
N THR A 16 -6.70 9.45 -4.62
CA THR A 16 -6.26 9.55 -6.02
C THR A 16 -4.78 9.92 -6.09
N LEU A 17 -4.33 10.91 -5.32
CA LEU A 17 -2.92 11.31 -5.25
C LEU A 17 -2.06 10.19 -4.69
N TYR A 18 -2.53 9.46 -3.68
CA TYR A 18 -1.85 8.26 -3.21
C TYR A 18 -1.69 7.21 -4.32
N VAL A 19 -2.78 6.87 -5.03
CA VAL A 19 -2.74 5.88 -6.12
C VAL A 19 -1.80 6.31 -7.24
N LEU A 20 -1.79 7.59 -7.61
CA LEU A 20 -0.92 8.10 -8.68
C LEU A 20 0.55 8.10 -8.27
N PHE A 21 0.87 8.71 -7.12
CA PHE A 21 2.27 8.88 -6.71
C PHE A 21 2.86 7.60 -6.10
N ALA A 22 2.15 6.96 -5.17
CA ALA A 22 2.61 5.68 -4.62
C ALA A 22 2.53 4.57 -5.68
N GLY A 23 1.64 4.67 -6.68
CA GLY A 23 1.60 3.74 -7.81
C GLY A 23 2.91 3.73 -8.61
N ALA A 24 3.49 4.90 -8.88
CA ALA A 24 4.81 5.00 -9.52
C ALA A 24 5.91 4.34 -8.67
N ASP A 25 5.86 4.55 -7.34
CA ASP A 25 6.78 3.94 -6.41
C ASP A 25 6.67 2.40 -6.38
N PHE A 26 5.46 1.87 -6.25
CA PHE A 26 5.21 0.42 -6.26
C PHE A 26 5.60 -0.19 -7.60
N GLY A 27 5.33 0.51 -8.70
CA GLY A 27 5.77 0.14 -10.04
C GLY A 27 7.29 0.01 -10.14
N GLY A 28 8.04 0.94 -9.55
CA GLY A 28 9.50 0.84 -9.49
C GLY A 28 10.00 -0.38 -8.72
N GLY A 29 9.30 -0.80 -7.65
CA GLY A 29 9.60 -2.06 -6.96
C GLY A 29 9.31 -3.31 -7.80
N PHE A 30 8.28 -3.26 -8.64
CA PHE A 30 8.04 -4.31 -9.64
C PHE A 30 9.13 -4.34 -10.72
N TRP A 31 9.59 -3.18 -11.18
CA TRP A 31 10.72 -3.11 -12.11
C TRP A 31 12.04 -3.60 -11.50
N ASP A 32 12.27 -3.38 -10.20
CA ASP A 32 13.42 -3.94 -9.47
C ASP A 32 13.40 -5.47 -9.45
N LEU A 33 12.20 -6.08 -9.31
CA LEU A 33 12.00 -7.53 -9.42
C LEU A 33 12.37 -8.06 -10.82
N LEU A 34 11.99 -7.32 -11.87
CA LEU A 34 12.21 -7.71 -13.26
C LEU A 34 13.59 -7.34 -13.81
N ALA A 35 14.40 -6.57 -13.06
CA ALA A 35 15.72 -6.11 -13.50
C ALA A 35 16.75 -7.24 -13.71
N GLY A 36 16.41 -8.49 -13.36
CA GLY A 36 17.23 -9.67 -13.60
C GLY A 36 18.31 -9.91 -12.54
N GLY A 37 19.42 -10.55 -12.93
CA GLY A 37 20.50 -10.94 -12.02
C GLY A 37 21.30 -9.75 -11.49
N ASP A 38 21.96 -9.93 -10.35
CA ASP A 38 22.55 -8.84 -9.55
C ASP A 38 23.50 -7.90 -10.31
N VAL A 39 24.26 -8.43 -11.26
CA VAL A 39 25.23 -7.65 -12.05
C VAL A 39 24.56 -6.89 -13.19
N LYS A 40 23.66 -7.54 -13.94
CA LYS A 40 23.00 -6.95 -15.11
C LYS A 40 21.91 -5.94 -14.71
N GLY A 41 21.20 -6.21 -13.60
CA GLY A 41 20.15 -5.35 -13.09
C GLY A 41 20.66 -4.15 -12.30
N MET A 42 21.91 -4.17 -11.81
CA MET A 42 22.44 -3.15 -10.90
C MET A 42 22.22 -1.69 -11.36
N PRO A 43 22.45 -1.33 -12.64
CA PRO A 43 22.22 0.04 -13.10
C PRO A 43 20.75 0.46 -12.99
N GLN A 44 19.83 -0.41 -13.38
CA GLN A 44 18.39 -0.17 -13.29
C GLN A 44 17.94 -0.06 -11.83
N ARG A 45 18.43 -0.94 -10.96
CA ARG A 45 18.12 -0.93 -9.53
C ARG A 45 18.59 0.36 -8.84
N ARG A 46 19.80 0.84 -9.17
CA ARG A 46 20.32 2.12 -8.66
C ARG A 46 19.50 3.31 -9.16
N LEU A 47 19.06 3.29 -10.42
CA LEU A 47 18.21 4.35 -10.96
C LEU A 47 16.86 4.39 -10.22
N ILE A 48 16.22 3.23 -10.04
CA ILE A 48 14.97 3.10 -9.28
C ILE A 48 15.14 3.65 -7.86
N GLU A 49 16.21 3.26 -7.17
CA GLU A 49 16.49 3.72 -5.81
C GLU A 49 16.69 5.24 -5.73
N HIS A 50 17.47 5.81 -6.66
CA HIS A 50 17.71 7.25 -6.73
C HIS A 50 16.43 8.05 -7.04
N SER A 51 15.57 7.53 -7.92
CA SER A 51 14.33 8.20 -8.31
C SER A 51 13.25 8.15 -7.21
N ILE A 52 13.12 7.02 -6.51
CA ILE A 52 12.06 6.80 -5.52
C ILE A 52 12.42 7.33 -4.14
N GLY A 53 13.72 7.31 -3.77
CA GLY A 53 14.17 7.67 -2.43
C GLY A 53 13.61 8.97 -1.87
N PRO A 54 13.59 10.09 -2.62
CA PRO A 54 13.08 11.37 -2.11
C PRO A 54 11.55 11.43 -1.97
N VAL A 55 10.82 10.65 -2.76
CA VAL A 55 9.35 10.79 -2.88
C VAL A 55 8.58 9.74 -2.08
N TRP A 56 9.21 8.61 -1.76
CA TRP A 56 8.56 7.49 -1.07
C TRP A 56 7.94 7.89 0.28
N GLU A 57 8.68 8.61 1.12
CA GLU A 57 8.19 9.05 2.44
C GLU A 57 6.99 9.99 2.27
N ALA A 58 7.07 10.94 1.34
CA ALA A 58 6.00 11.87 1.03
C ALA A 58 4.73 11.17 0.53
N ASN A 59 4.88 10.09 -0.24
CA ASN A 59 3.75 9.37 -0.82
C ASN A 59 2.88 8.68 0.24
N HIS A 60 3.47 8.19 1.34
CA HIS A 60 2.71 7.56 2.43
C HIS A 60 1.86 8.55 3.22
N VAL A 61 2.20 9.85 3.20
CA VAL A 61 1.44 10.90 3.87
C VAL A 61 0.01 10.97 3.31
N TRP A 62 -0.17 10.76 1.99
CA TRP A 62 -1.51 10.75 1.39
C TRP A 62 -2.40 9.64 1.95
N LEU A 63 -1.84 8.44 2.16
CA LEU A 63 -2.60 7.33 2.75
C LEU A 63 -2.98 7.63 4.21
N ILE A 64 -2.03 8.13 5.00
CA ILE A 64 -2.27 8.50 6.41
C ILE A 64 -3.33 9.60 6.49
N PHE A 65 -3.25 10.60 5.61
CA PHE A 65 -4.22 11.68 5.52
C PHE A 65 -5.64 11.15 5.30
N VAL A 66 -5.82 10.26 4.32
CA VAL A 66 -7.12 9.64 4.04
C VAL A 66 -7.62 8.83 5.23
N ILE A 67 -6.75 8.04 5.87
CA ILE A 67 -7.09 7.23 7.06
C ILE A 67 -7.59 8.11 8.20
N VAL A 68 -6.84 9.16 8.56
CA VAL A 68 -7.21 10.10 9.62
C VAL A 68 -8.52 10.80 9.30
N MET A 69 -8.70 11.19 8.04
CA MET A 69 -9.92 11.83 7.58
C MET A 69 -11.16 10.94 7.73
N PHE A 70 -11.08 9.66 7.36
CA PHE A 70 -12.17 8.71 7.60
C PHE A 70 -12.38 8.43 9.08
N TRP A 71 -11.32 8.33 9.87
CA TRP A 71 -11.41 8.11 11.31
C TRP A 71 -12.13 9.26 12.03
N THR A 72 -11.80 10.51 11.69
CA THR A 72 -12.41 11.69 12.32
C THR A 72 -13.77 12.05 11.72
N GLY A 73 -13.89 12.05 10.39
CA GLY A 73 -15.10 12.51 9.69
C GLY A 73 -16.20 11.45 9.57
N PHE A 74 -15.83 10.16 9.53
CA PHE A 74 -16.75 9.04 9.32
C PHE A 74 -16.41 7.84 10.21
N PRO A 75 -16.38 7.99 11.55
CA PRO A 75 -15.85 6.99 12.47
C PRO A 75 -16.57 5.64 12.38
N ALA A 76 -17.87 5.62 12.12
CA ALA A 76 -18.62 4.38 11.92
C ALA A 76 -18.18 3.61 10.67
N VAL A 77 -17.91 4.32 9.57
CA VAL A 77 -17.39 3.72 8.32
C VAL A 77 -15.97 3.21 8.56
N PHE A 78 -15.12 4.04 9.17
CA PHE A 78 -13.76 3.66 9.52
C PHE A 78 -13.73 2.38 10.37
N ALA A 79 -14.52 2.32 11.45
CA ALA A 79 -14.58 1.15 12.32
C ALA A 79 -15.09 -0.11 11.59
N SER A 80 -16.07 0.04 10.70
CA SER A 80 -16.62 -1.07 9.91
C SER A 80 -15.59 -1.64 8.94
N VAL A 81 -14.88 -0.77 8.21
CA VAL A 81 -13.80 -1.16 7.28
C VAL A 81 -12.63 -1.75 8.05
N ALA A 82 -12.13 -1.09 9.08
CA ALA A 82 -10.96 -1.54 9.84
C ALA A 82 -11.17 -2.91 10.50
N SER A 83 -12.37 -3.16 11.05
CA SER A 83 -12.68 -4.44 11.71
C SER A 83 -12.98 -5.56 10.72
N THR A 84 -13.69 -5.28 9.62
CA THR A 84 -14.01 -6.30 8.60
C THR A 84 -12.78 -6.65 7.75
N MET A 85 -11.98 -5.65 7.38
CA MET A 85 -10.82 -5.77 6.50
C MET A 85 -9.51 -5.87 7.29
N TYR A 86 -9.57 -6.38 8.53
CA TYR A 86 -8.42 -6.44 9.41
C TYR A 86 -7.24 -7.20 8.79
N ILE A 87 -7.50 -8.37 8.17
CA ILE A 87 -6.45 -9.20 7.56
C ILE A 87 -5.73 -8.46 6.42
N PRO A 88 -6.41 -8.00 5.35
CA PRO A 88 -5.72 -7.34 4.25
C PRO A 88 -5.09 -6.01 4.68
N LEU A 89 -5.71 -5.22 5.57
CA LEU A 89 -5.11 -3.99 6.08
C LEU A 89 -3.84 -4.25 6.91
N THR A 90 -3.80 -5.34 7.68
CA THR A 90 -2.60 -5.76 8.40
C THR A 90 -1.48 -6.15 7.44
N LEU A 91 -1.82 -6.86 6.35
CA LEU A 91 -0.85 -7.24 5.32
C LEU A 91 -0.32 -6.03 4.54
N VAL A 92 -1.16 -5.02 4.28
CA VAL A 92 -0.73 -3.72 3.75
C VAL A 92 0.27 -3.05 4.69
N ALA A 93 -0.01 -3.01 5.99
CA ALA A 93 0.90 -2.40 6.97
C ALA A 93 2.25 -3.12 7.01
N PHE A 94 2.27 -4.46 7.05
CA PHE A 94 3.51 -5.23 6.97
C PHE A 94 4.25 -5.01 5.66
N GLY A 95 3.56 -4.90 4.53
CA GLY A 95 4.15 -4.58 3.24
C GLY A 95 4.84 -3.21 3.25
N ILE A 96 4.18 -2.17 3.75
CA ILE A 96 4.76 -0.81 3.87
C ILE A 96 5.99 -0.82 4.78
N ILE A 97 5.92 -1.48 5.94
CA ILE A 97 7.04 -1.58 6.89
C ILE A 97 8.21 -2.33 6.27
N ALA A 98 7.96 -3.51 5.67
CA ALA A 98 8.99 -4.31 5.02
C ALA A 98 9.67 -3.53 3.89
N ARG A 99 8.91 -2.73 3.14
CA ARG A 99 9.42 -1.90 2.05
C ARG A 99 10.35 -0.79 2.56
N GLY A 100 9.92 -0.05 3.59
CA GLY A 100 10.75 0.99 4.22
C GLY A 100 12.02 0.42 4.85
N ALA A 101 11.89 -0.71 5.56
CA ALA A 101 13.02 -1.42 6.14
C ALA A 101 14.00 -1.90 5.07
N ALA A 102 13.51 -2.53 4.00
CA ALA A 102 14.35 -2.99 2.90
C ALA A 102 15.12 -1.85 2.23
N PHE A 103 14.48 -0.68 2.05
CA PHE A 103 15.14 0.50 1.49
C PHE A 103 16.28 1.01 2.38
N ALA A 104 16.06 1.08 3.70
CA ALA A 104 17.07 1.52 4.66
C ALA A 104 18.23 0.51 4.79
N PHE A 105 17.93 -0.78 4.96
CA PHE A 105 18.95 -1.81 5.16
C PHE A 105 19.76 -2.10 3.91
N ARG A 106 19.18 -1.97 2.71
CA ARG A 106 19.91 -2.13 1.46
C ARG A 106 21.07 -1.15 1.32
N LYS A 107 20.88 0.10 1.75
CA LYS A 107 21.95 1.13 1.76
C LYS A 107 23.07 0.81 2.75
N ALA A 108 22.74 0.15 3.85
CA ALA A 108 23.71 -0.25 4.87
C ALA A 108 24.41 -1.59 4.57
N SER A 109 23.83 -2.43 3.71
CA SER A 109 24.32 -3.79 3.46
C SER A 109 25.54 -3.82 2.52
N THR A 110 26.61 -4.47 2.99
CA THR A 110 27.84 -4.69 2.22
C THR A 110 27.91 -6.10 1.62
N GLU A 111 27.16 -7.06 2.17
CA GLU A 111 27.16 -8.45 1.74
C GLU A 111 26.11 -8.74 0.67
N LEU A 112 26.49 -9.52 -0.36
CA LEU A 112 25.62 -9.83 -1.50
C LEU A 112 24.32 -10.57 -1.12
N TRP A 113 24.36 -11.46 -0.13
CA TRP A 113 23.15 -12.18 0.30
C TRP A 113 22.13 -11.25 0.98
N GLN A 114 22.61 -10.25 1.73
CA GLN A 114 21.75 -9.24 2.37
C GLN A 114 21.09 -8.35 1.32
N GLN A 115 21.86 -7.91 0.33
CA GLN A 115 21.33 -7.13 -0.80
C GLN A 115 20.25 -7.90 -1.57
N ARG A 116 20.42 -9.22 -1.74
CA ARG A 116 19.39 -10.10 -2.34
C ARG A 116 18.16 -10.21 -1.46
N LEU A 117 18.33 -10.44 -0.15
CA LEU A 117 17.22 -10.56 0.79
C LEU A 117 16.39 -9.28 0.84
N PHE A 118 17.03 -8.12 0.99
CA PHE A 118 16.34 -6.83 1.03
C PHE A 118 15.76 -6.45 -0.34
N GLY A 119 16.44 -6.77 -1.44
CA GLY A 119 15.87 -6.63 -2.79
C GLY A 119 14.60 -7.46 -2.98
N ALA A 120 14.61 -8.72 -2.55
CA ALA A 120 13.44 -9.59 -2.61
C ALA A 120 12.30 -9.10 -1.70
N ALA A 121 12.61 -8.64 -0.49
CA ALA A 121 11.63 -8.07 0.43
C ALA A 121 10.99 -6.79 -0.14
N PHE A 122 11.79 -5.91 -0.76
CA PHE A 122 11.31 -4.70 -1.43
C PHE A 122 10.42 -5.02 -2.63
N ALA A 123 10.83 -5.97 -3.47
CA ALA A 123 10.05 -6.41 -4.62
C ALA A 123 8.72 -7.04 -4.22
N LEU A 124 8.74 -8.00 -3.29
CA LEU A 124 7.55 -8.72 -2.84
C LEU A 124 6.56 -7.77 -2.16
N SER A 125 7.04 -6.92 -1.26
CA SER A 125 6.19 -5.90 -0.62
C SER A 125 5.60 -4.92 -1.62
N SER A 126 6.31 -4.60 -2.71
CA SER A 126 5.82 -3.68 -3.75
C SER A 126 4.71 -4.28 -4.62
N VAL A 127 4.54 -5.60 -4.63
CA VAL A 127 3.42 -6.29 -5.30
C VAL A 127 2.28 -6.57 -4.33
N LEU A 128 2.60 -7.09 -3.15
CA LEU A 128 1.59 -7.49 -2.16
C LEU A 128 0.82 -6.29 -1.60
N THR A 129 1.49 -5.17 -1.32
CA THR A 129 0.83 -3.99 -0.73
C THR A 129 -0.28 -3.44 -1.63
N PRO A 130 -0.04 -3.10 -2.92
CA PRO A 130 -1.10 -2.63 -3.80
C PRO A 130 -2.16 -3.71 -4.09
N PHE A 131 -1.78 -4.99 -4.13
CA PHE A 131 -2.75 -6.08 -4.23
C PHE A 131 -3.75 -6.04 -3.08
N PHE A 132 -3.29 -6.04 -1.82
CA PHE A 132 -4.20 -6.02 -0.67
C PHE A 132 -5.00 -4.72 -0.58
N LEU A 133 -4.42 -3.56 -0.91
CA LEU A 133 -5.17 -2.31 -1.04
C LEU A 133 -6.30 -2.43 -2.08
N GLY A 134 -6.03 -3.08 -3.22
CA GLY A 134 -7.03 -3.41 -4.23
C GLY A 134 -8.14 -4.32 -3.70
N THR A 135 -7.79 -5.36 -2.95
CA THR A 135 -8.80 -6.27 -2.36
C THR A 135 -9.74 -5.56 -1.39
N VAL A 136 -9.22 -4.61 -0.59
CA VAL A 136 -9.99 -3.76 0.32
C VAL A 136 -10.92 -2.86 -0.48
N ALA A 137 -10.40 -2.17 -1.50
CA ALA A 137 -11.21 -1.30 -2.37
C ALA A 137 -12.33 -2.08 -3.06
N GLY A 138 -12.05 -3.25 -3.64
CA GLY A 138 -13.04 -4.12 -4.27
C GLY A 138 -14.07 -4.67 -3.28
N GLY A 139 -13.64 -4.99 -2.05
CA GLY A 139 -14.53 -5.48 -1.00
C GLY A 139 -15.52 -4.41 -0.52
N VAL A 140 -15.04 -3.17 -0.38
CA VAL A 140 -15.89 -2.02 -0.08
C VAL A 140 -16.83 -1.71 -1.25
N ALA A 141 -16.31 -1.66 -2.49
CA ALA A 141 -17.09 -1.35 -3.68
C ALA A 141 -18.20 -2.38 -3.96
N SER A 142 -17.97 -3.65 -3.60
CA SER A 142 -18.94 -4.73 -3.73
C SER A 142 -19.92 -4.84 -2.55
N GLY A 143 -19.89 -3.90 -1.60
CA GLY A 143 -20.82 -3.86 -0.47
C GLY A 143 -20.60 -4.96 0.58
N ARG A 144 -19.42 -5.59 0.61
CA ARG A 144 -19.10 -6.69 1.54
C ARG A 144 -18.62 -6.22 2.91
N VAL A 145 -18.66 -4.91 3.16
CA VAL A 145 -18.36 -4.29 4.47
C VAL A 145 -19.66 -3.76 5.07
N PRO A 146 -20.37 -4.56 5.88
CA PRO A 146 -21.57 -4.09 6.55
C PRO A 146 -21.23 -3.06 7.63
N LEU A 147 -22.13 -2.09 7.85
CA LEU A 147 -21.97 -1.09 8.91
C LEU A 147 -22.07 -1.76 10.30
N GLY A 148 -21.03 -1.57 11.10
CA GLY A 148 -20.88 -2.12 12.44
C GLY A 148 -19.51 -2.78 12.63
N ILE A 149 -19.09 -2.93 13.88
CA ILE A 149 -17.81 -3.55 14.21
C ILE A 149 -17.90 -5.06 13.99
N ALA A 150 -16.95 -5.60 13.22
CA ALA A 150 -16.77 -7.04 12.98
C ALA A 150 -18.05 -7.75 12.48
N ARG A 151 -18.87 -7.06 11.68
CA ARG A 151 -20.10 -7.64 11.11
C ARG A 151 -19.89 -8.36 9.77
N GLY A 152 -18.82 -8.06 9.05
CA GLY A 152 -18.48 -8.74 7.80
C GLY A 152 -17.65 -9.99 8.04
N ASP A 153 -17.54 -10.84 7.02
CA ASP A 153 -16.71 -12.03 7.06
C ASP A 153 -15.23 -11.66 6.87
N LEU A 154 -14.36 -12.12 7.76
CA LEU A 154 -12.94 -11.74 7.76
C LEU A 154 -12.17 -12.19 6.52
N VAL A 155 -12.66 -13.19 5.78
CA VAL A 155 -11.98 -13.78 4.62
C VAL A 155 -12.75 -13.48 3.34
N ALA A 156 -14.04 -13.82 3.28
CA ALA A 156 -14.88 -13.68 2.10
C ALA A 156 -15.13 -12.22 1.72
N SER A 157 -15.03 -11.27 2.67
CA SER A 157 -15.20 -9.86 2.35
C SER A 157 -14.11 -9.31 1.42
N TRP A 158 -12.89 -9.86 1.43
CA TRP A 158 -11.79 -9.43 0.56
C TRP A 158 -11.31 -10.51 -0.44
N LEU A 159 -11.56 -11.80 -0.17
CA LEU A 159 -11.21 -12.90 -1.07
C LEU A 159 -12.42 -13.30 -1.93
N ASN A 160 -12.67 -12.53 -2.99
CA ASN A 160 -13.80 -12.76 -3.89
C ASN A 160 -13.49 -12.27 -5.32
N PRO A 161 -14.24 -12.70 -6.35
CA PRO A 161 -13.93 -12.38 -7.75
C PRO A 161 -13.98 -10.90 -8.14
N THR A 162 -14.58 -10.04 -7.31
CA THR A 162 -14.60 -8.59 -7.56
C THR A 162 -13.45 -7.86 -6.87
N SER A 163 -12.83 -8.49 -5.89
CA SER A 163 -11.72 -7.94 -5.10
C SER A 163 -10.35 -8.42 -5.57
N VAL A 164 -10.27 -9.63 -6.15
CA VAL A 164 -9.04 -10.30 -6.57
C VAL A 164 -8.93 -10.34 -8.08
#